data_AF-A0A1F5I7N4-F1
#
_entry.id   AF-A0A1F5I7N4-F1
#
_cell.length_a   1.000
_cell.length_b   1.000
_cell.length_c   1.000
_cell.angle_alpha   90.00
_cell.angle_beta   90.00
_cell.angle_gamma   90.00
#
_symmetry.space_group_name_H-M   'P 1'
#
loop_
_entity.id
_entity.type
_entity.pdbx_description
1 polymer ?
#
loop_
_entity_poly.entity_id
_entity_poly.type
_entity_poly.pdbx_seq_one_letter_code
_entity_poly.pdbx_strand_id
1 'polypeptide(L)' 'MKNLTSYQLKALSEFFNTVAAAWFSAGVISPLFIKPQSLLNIIVIIGIALVMTTSFLYVSLFLVKTLKI' A
#
# COMPACT_ATOMS: atom_id res chain seq x y z
N MET A 1 -2.56 20.04 0.97
CA MET A 1 -3.44 19.67 -0.17
C MET A 1 -4.26 20.84 -0.74
N LYS A 2 -3.98 22.12 -0.41
CA LYS A 2 -4.82 23.24 -0.89
C LYS A 2 -4.67 23.61 -2.39
N ASN A 3 -3.71 23.01 -3.11
CA ASN A 3 -3.36 23.42 -4.48
C ASN A 3 -3.42 22.30 -5.53
N LEU A 4 -3.94 21.11 -5.20
CA LEU A 4 -4.07 20.02 -6.18
C LEU A 4 -5.46 20.05 -6.81
N THR A 5 -5.51 19.95 -8.14
CA THR A 5 -6.78 19.78 -8.87
C THR A 5 -7.40 18.42 -8.56
N SER A 6 -8.71 18.27 -8.78
CA SER A 6 -9.41 17.00 -8.55
C SER A 6 -8.81 15.85 -9.38
N TYR A 7 -8.34 16.14 -10.59
CA TYR A 7 -7.67 15.15 -11.44
C TYR A 7 -6.32 14.69 -10.85
N GLN A 8 -5.50 15.63 -10.39
CA GLN A 8 -4.21 15.30 -9.74
C GLN A 8 -4.41 14.52 -8.44
N LEU A 9 -5.44 14.87 -7.65
CA LEU A 9 -5.73 14.19 -6.39
C LEU A 9 -6.25 12.77 -6.62
N LYS A 10 -7.03 12.56 -7.70
CA LYS A 10 -7.45 11.22 -8.14
C LYS A 10 -6.26 10.39 -8.61
N ALA A 11 -5.41 10.94 -9.46
CA ALA A 11 -4.19 10.25 -9.92
C ALA A 11 -3.28 9.87 -8.74
N LEU A 12 -3.16 10.75 -7.73
CA LEU A 12 -2.38 10.48 -6.52
C LEU A 12 -3.00 9.35 -5.68
N SER A 13 -4.33 9.31 -5.53
CA SER A 13 -5.00 8.19 -4.87
C SER A 13 -4.76 6.87 -5.61
N GLU A 14 -4.92 6.85 -6.93
CA GLU A 14 -4.69 5.65 -7.74
C GLU A 14 -3.24 5.16 -7.63
N PHE A 15 -2.28 6.09 -7.60
CA PHE A 15 -0.87 5.78 -7.34
C PHE A 15 -0.69 5.11 -5.98
N PHE A 16 -1.20 5.71 -4.90
CA PHE A 16 -1.08 5.13 -3.56
C PHE A 16 -1.78 3.78 -3.43
N ASN A 17 -2.89 3.57 -4.12
CA ASN A 17 -3.56 2.28 -4.19
C ASN A 17 -2.69 1.23 -4.87
N THR A 18 -2.02 1.59 -5.97
CA THR A 18 -1.09 0.71 -6.69
C THR A 18 0.11 0.35 -5.82
N VAL A 19 0.67 1.31 -5.09
CA VAL A 19 1.76 1.07 -4.14
C VAL A 19 1.33 0.15 -3.00
N ALA A 20 0.12 0.33 -2.46
CA ALA A 20 -0.44 -0.56 -1.45
C ALA A 20 -0.55 -2.01 -1.98
N ALA A 21 -1.09 -2.18 -3.19
CA ALA A 21 -1.18 -3.49 -3.83
C ALA A 21 0.20 -4.13 -4.04
N ALA A 22 1.21 -3.35 -4.47
CA ALA A 22 2.57 -3.84 -4.65
C ALA A 22 3.19 -4.34 -3.32
N TRP A 23 3.03 -3.60 -2.23
CA TRP A 23 3.49 -4.03 -0.91
C TRP A 23 2.79 -5.31 -0.43
N PHE A 24 1.49 -5.44 -0.70
CA PHE A 24 0.76 -6.66 -0.37
C PHE A 24 1.26 -7.86 -1.20
N SER A 25 1.35 -7.72 -2.52
CA SER A 25 1.79 -8.79 -3.40
C SER A 25 3.24 -9.20 -3.15
N ALA A 26 4.17 -8.25 -3.11
CA ALA A 26 5.59 -8.56 -2.96
C ALA A 26 5.98 -8.88 -1.51
N GLY A 27 5.36 -8.24 -0.52
CA GLY A 27 5.74 -8.36 0.87
C GLY A 27 4.89 -9.31 1.71
N VAL A 28 3.67 -9.65 1.27
CA VAL A 28 2.80 -10.61 1.97
C VAL A 28 2.66 -11.90 1.19
N ILE A 29 2.33 -11.83 -0.10
CA ILE A 29 2.08 -13.03 -0.91
C ILE A 29 3.40 -13.71 -1.28
N SER A 30 4.36 -12.99 -1.88
CA SER A 30 5.62 -13.58 -2.38
C SER A 30 6.41 -14.38 -1.33
N PRO A 31 6.53 -13.95 -0.06
CA PRO A 31 7.22 -14.72 0.98
C PRO A 31 6.64 -16.12 1.24
N LEU A 32 5.37 -16.36 0.90
CA LEU A 32 4.72 -17.67 1.04
C LEU A 32 5.15 -18.69 -0.02
N PHE A 33 5.76 -18.22 -1.12
CA PHE A 33 6.15 -19.07 -2.26
C PHE A 33 7.66 -19.23 -2.40
N ILE A 34 8.46 -18.51 -1.60
CA ILE A 34 9.92 -18.65 -1.58
C ILE A 34 10.36 -19.56 -0.43
N LYS A 35 11.44 -20.32 -0.62
CA LYS A 35 12.08 -21.09 0.45
C LYS A 35 12.82 -20.13 1.39
N PRO A 36 12.30 -19.86 2.59
CA PRO A 36 12.89 -18.88 3.49
C PRO A 36 14.03 -19.50 4.29
N GLN A 37 15.06 -18.71 4.57
CA GLN A 37 16.16 -19.15 5.46
C GLN A 37 15.73 -19.22 6.93
N SER A 38 14.71 -18.44 7.34
CA SER A 38 14.22 -18.38 8.71
C SER A 38 12.75 -17.97 8.75
N LEU A 39 11.95 -18.68 9.56
CA LEU A 39 10.53 -18.40 9.76
C LEU A 39 10.30 -17.01 10.37
N LEU A 40 11.20 -16.57 11.25
CA LEU A 40 11.13 -15.27 11.90
C LEU A 40 11.26 -14.12 10.87
N ASN A 41 12.14 -14.29 9.88
CA ASN A 41 12.32 -13.30 8.83
C ASN A 41 11.05 -13.13 7.97
N ILE A 42 10.32 -14.22 7.71
CA ILE A 42 9.04 -14.16 6.98
C ILE A 42 8.03 -13.33 7.77
N ILE A 43 7.86 -13.63 9.06
CA ILE A 43 6.88 -12.97 9.91
C ILE A 43 7.17 -11.47 9.98
N VAL A 44 8.44 -11.09 10.12
CA VAL A 44 8.86 -9.67 10.13
C VAL A 44 8.58 -8.99 8.80
N ILE A 45 8.93 -9.62 7.67
CA ILE A 45 8.67 -9.05 6.33
C ILE A 45 7.17 -8.89 6.09
N ILE A 46 6.36 -9.90 6.39
CA ILE A 46 4.90 -9.85 6.26
C ILE A 46 4.33 -8.75 7.16
N GLY A 47 4.81 -8.62 8.40
CA GLY A 47 4.39 -7.58 9.33
C GLY A 47 4.66 -6.17 8.77
N ILE A 48 5.87 -5.91 8.30
CA ILE A 48 6.24 -4.62 7.68
C ILE A 48 5.38 -4.37 6.43
N ALA A 49 5.21 -5.38 5.59
CA ALA A 49 4.44 -5.28 4.36
C ALA A 49 2.97 -4.96 4.62
N LEU A 50 2.35 -5.54 5.65
CA LEU A 50 0.99 -5.24 6.06
C LEU A 50 0.86 -3.80 6.58
N VAL A 51 1.82 -3.34 7.39
CA VAL A 51 1.85 -1.95 7.87
C VAL A 51 1.97 -0.98 6.70
N MET A 52 2.86 -1.24 5.74
CA MET A 52 3.01 -0.40 4.54
C MET A 52 1.77 -0.42 3.67
N THR A 53 1.22 -1.61 3.39
CA THR A 53 -0.01 -1.79 2.60
C THR A 53 -1.15 -0.98 3.18
N THR A 54 -1.42 -1.16 4.48
CA THR A 54 -2.51 -0.47 5.16
C THR A 54 -2.29 1.04 5.24
N SER A 55 -1.06 1.50 5.46
CA SER A 55 -0.71 2.92 5.47
C SER A 55 -0.96 3.58 4.11
N PHE A 56 -0.48 2.99 3.02
CA PHE A 56 -0.69 3.54 1.68
C PHE A 56 -2.14 3.44 1.23
N LEU A 57 -2.83 2.36 1.57
CA LEU A 57 -4.25 2.22 1.32
C LEU A 57 -5.05 3.30 2.08
N TYR A 58 -4.72 3.54 3.34
CA TYR A 58 -5.34 4.58 4.14
C TYR A 58 -5.14 5.97 3.51
N VAL A 59 -3.92 6.29 3.08
CA VAL A 59 -3.62 7.54 2.36
C VAL A 59 -4.44 7.63 1.08
N SER A 60 -4.51 6.56 0.29
CA SER A 60 -5.32 6.51 -0.93
C SER A 60 -6.79 6.82 -0.63
N LEU A 61 -7.39 6.12 0.33
CA LEU A 61 -8.80 6.31 0.72
C LEU A 61 -9.06 7.71 1.28
N PHE A 62 -8.11 8.27 2.04
CA PHE A 62 -8.19 9.63 2.55
C PHE A 62 -8.21 10.66 1.42
N LEU A 63 -7.41 10.45 0.37
CA LEU A 63 -7.40 11.29 -0.82
C LEU A 63 -8.73 11.17 -1.59
N VAL A 64 -9.25 9.95 -1.81
CA VAL A 64 -10.57 9.76 -2.44
C VAL A 64 -11.66 10.48 -1.65
N LYS A 65 -11.69 10.33 -0.33
CA LYS A 65 -12.68 10.98 0.53
C LYS A 65 -12.62 12.51 0.43
N THR A 66 -11.43 13.06 0.21
CA THR A 66 -11.23 14.51 0.03
C THR A 66 -11.84 15.01 -1.29
N LEU A 67 -11.97 14.15 -2.30
CA LEU A 67 -12.59 14.50 -3.59
C LEU A 67 -14.12 14.71 -3.50
N LYS A 68 -14.78 14.36 -2.38
CA LYS A 68 -16.26 14.39 -2.24
C LYS A 68 -16.98 13.81 -3.47
N ILE A 69 -16.47 12.70 -4.00
CA ILE A 69 -17.21 11.86 -4.95
C ILE A 69 -18.19 11.02 -4.16
#